data_AF-A0A7W1LLC8-F1
#
_entry.id   AF-A0A7W1LLC8-F1
#
_cell.length_a   1.000
_cell.length_b   1.000
_cell.length_c   1.000
_cell.angle_alpha   90.00
_cell.angle_beta   90.00
_cell.angle_gamma   90.00
#
_symmetry.space_group_name_H-M   'P 1'
#
loop_
_entity.id
_entity.type
_entity.pdbx_description
1 polymer ?
#
loop_
_entity_poly.entity_id
_entity_poly.type
_entity_poly.pdbx_seq_one_letter_code
_entity_poly.pdbx_strand_id
1 'polypeptide(L)'
;MPGRRRDLPIRPSDGRGLLVIGARSEVCAELVRLAATTGVATEVIEPAQLTDASWSDPQLVMMDAESADQVCRAALPRRTGVLIVTAARPGAELWSAAVSIGVEEVLELPAGQAGLVDRLTDAAGGSGPLGILIAVIGGCGGAGASTLAAA
;
A
#
# COMPACT_ATOMS: atom_id res chain seq x y z
N MET A 1 -33.08 19.05 -3.53
CA MET A 1 -32.35 17.77 -3.45
C MET A 1 -30.93 18.01 -3.95
N PRO A 2 -29.94 18.26 -3.08
CA PRO A 2 -28.58 18.55 -3.54
C PRO A 2 -27.94 17.29 -4.13
N GLY A 3 -27.41 17.44 -5.34
CA GLY A 3 -26.80 16.38 -6.12
C GLY A 3 -25.55 15.82 -5.43
N ARG A 4 -25.53 14.49 -5.32
CA ARG A 4 -24.41 13.68 -4.87
C ARG A 4 -23.22 13.98 -5.78
N ARG A 5 -22.28 14.80 -5.31
CA ARG A 5 -20.97 14.95 -5.96
C ARG A 5 -20.34 13.56 -6.01
N ARG A 6 -20.10 13.06 -7.21
CA ARG A 6 -19.27 11.89 -7.43
C ARG A 6 -17.85 12.39 -7.25
N ASP A 7 -17.29 12.12 -6.09
CA ASP A 7 -15.90 12.37 -5.79
C ASP A 7 -15.11 11.37 -6.64
N LEU A 8 -14.74 11.79 -7.86
CA LEU A 8 -13.85 11.01 -8.71
C LEU A 8 -12.50 10.95 -8.00
N PRO A 9 -11.92 9.76 -7.77
CA PRO A 9 -10.57 9.67 -7.24
C PRO A 9 -9.65 10.40 -8.21
N ILE A 10 -8.82 11.29 -7.66
CA ILE A 10 -7.76 11.99 -8.40
C ILE A 10 -6.89 10.90 -9.01
N ARG A 11 -6.92 10.73 -10.34
CA ARG A 11 -5.96 9.87 -11.03
C ARG A 11 -4.63 10.63 -11.11
N PRO A 12 -3.55 10.19 -10.43
CA PRO A 12 -2.24 10.76 -10.70
C PRO A 12 -1.85 10.43 -12.15
N SER A 13 -1.50 11.46 -12.91
CA SER A 13 -0.98 11.34 -14.27
C SER A 13 0.46 10.82 -14.24
N ASP A 14 0.69 9.72 -14.96
CA ASP A 14 1.94 9.25 -15.56
C ASP A 14 3.07 8.69 -14.66
N GLY A 15 2.74 8.14 -13.49
CA GLY A 15 3.62 7.22 -12.76
C GLY A 15 2.79 6.20 -12.00
N ARG A 16 2.86 4.91 -12.38
CA ARG A 16 2.19 3.81 -11.65
C ARG A 16 2.75 3.78 -10.21
N GLY A 17 2.01 4.31 -9.25
CA GLY A 17 2.50 4.54 -7.88
C GLY A 17 2.65 3.29 -7.01
N LEU A 18 2.82 3.51 -5.71
CA LEU A 18 2.82 2.49 -4.65
C LEU A 18 1.43 2.34 -4.07
N LEU A 19 1.03 1.11 -3.77
CA LEU A 19 -0.17 0.82 -2.98
C LEU A 19 0.22 0.09 -1.69
N VAL A 20 -0.18 0.65 -0.54
CA VAL A 20 -0.10 -0.02 0.75
C VAL A 20 -1.49 -0.48 1.16
N ILE A 21 -1.64 -1.77 1.39
CA ILE A 21 -2.88 -2.38 1.90
C ILE A 21 -2.64 -2.75 3.35
N GLY A 22 -3.33 -2.06 4.25
CA GLY A 22 -3.09 -2.24 5.68
C GLY A 22 -4.10 -1.49 6.52
N ALA A 23 -4.37 -2.03 7.70
CA ALA A 23 -5.13 -1.35 8.74
C ALA A 23 -4.15 -0.62 9.69
N ARG A 24 -4.56 -0.39 10.95
CA ARG A 24 -3.73 0.27 11.98
C ARG A 24 -2.78 -0.72 12.65
N SER A 25 -1.86 -1.31 11.90
CA SER A 25 -0.78 -2.15 12.42
C SER A 25 0.56 -1.39 12.47
N GLU A 26 1.48 -1.80 13.35
CA GLU A 26 2.83 -1.22 13.40
C GLU A 26 3.59 -1.43 12.09
N VAL A 27 3.38 -2.58 11.45
CA VAL A 27 3.96 -2.93 10.15
C VAL A 27 3.42 -2.00 9.06
N CYS A 28 2.11 -1.78 8.99
CA CYS A 28 1.52 -0.84 8.04
C CYS A 28 2.08 0.57 8.25
N ALA A 29 2.19 1.02 9.50
CA ALA A 29 2.78 2.31 9.80
C ALA A 29 4.25 2.41 9.33
N GLU A 30 5.03 1.33 9.46
CA GLU A 30 6.41 1.28 8.93
C GLU A 30 6.45 1.26 7.41
N LEU A 31 5.57 0.51 6.74
CA LEU A 31 5.44 0.51 5.29
C LEU A 31 5.17 1.91 4.74
N VAL A 32 4.23 2.63 5.35
CA VAL A 32 3.90 4.02 4.98
C VAL A 32 5.08 4.96 5.23
N ARG A 33 5.78 4.80 6.37
CA ARG A 33 6.98 5.58 6.66
C ARG A 33 8.07 5.36 5.61
N LEU A 34 8.37 4.10 5.28
CA LEU A 34 9.40 3.77 4.30
C LEU A 34 9.01 4.23 2.89
N ALA A 35 7.75 4.05 2.48
CA ALA A 35 7.26 4.53 1.19
C ALA A 35 7.41 6.06 1.06
N ALA A 36 7.13 6.81 2.12
CA ALA A 36 7.30 8.27 2.12
C ALA A 36 8.76 8.72 1.87
N THR A 37 9.76 7.89 2.17
CA THR A 37 11.17 8.22 1.92
C THR A 37 11.56 8.18 0.44
N THR A 38 10.74 7.54 -0.40
CA THR A 38 11.03 7.32 -1.84
C THR A 38 10.60 8.47 -2.74
N GLY A 39 9.68 9.33 -2.27
CA GLY A 39 9.04 10.36 -3.10
C GLY A 39 8.03 9.83 -4.13
N VAL A 40 7.75 8.52 -4.16
CA VAL A 40 6.76 7.92 -5.05
C VAL A 40 5.35 8.17 -4.52
N ALA A 41 4.42 8.51 -5.41
CA ALA A 41 3.01 8.62 -5.08
C ALA A 41 2.52 7.32 -4.44
N THR A 42 2.10 7.41 -3.18
CA THR A 42 1.70 6.24 -2.36
C THR A 42 0.24 6.39 -1.97
N GLU A 43 -0.57 5.40 -2.36
CA GLU A 43 -1.94 5.23 -1.90
C GLU A 43 -1.95 4.24 -0.74
N VAL A 44 -2.74 4.52 0.30
CA VAL A 44 -2.93 3.63 1.44
C VAL A 44 -4.41 3.32 1.57
N ILE A 45 -4.76 2.03 1.56
CA ILE A 45 -6.15 1.57 1.66
C ILE A 45 -6.27 0.44 2.68
N GLU A 46 -7.44 0.32 3.30
CA GLU A 46 -7.80 -0.89 4.03
C GLU A 46 -8.18 -2.02 3.05
N PRO A 47 -8.01 -3.30 3.43
CA PRO A 47 -8.38 -4.42 2.56
C PRO A 47 -9.84 -4.39 2.09
N ALA A 48 -10.75 -3.86 2.90
CA ALA A 48 -12.17 -3.73 2.56
C ALA A 48 -12.45 -2.70 1.44
N GLN A 49 -11.50 -1.80 1.16
CA GLN A 49 -11.59 -0.79 0.10
C GLN A 49 -10.95 -1.26 -1.21
N LEU A 50 -10.38 -2.47 -1.21
CA LEU A 50 -9.67 -3.02 -2.36
C LEU A 50 -10.62 -3.35 -3.51
N THR A 51 -10.24 -2.95 -4.71
CA THR A 51 -10.99 -3.18 -5.94
C THR A 51 -10.04 -3.73 -7.01
N ASP A 52 -10.57 -4.39 -8.05
CA ASP A 52 -9.77 -4.85 -9.19
C ASP A 52 -8.99 -3.69 -9.86
N ALA A 53 -9.58 -2.49 -9.88
CA ALA A 53 -8.98 -1.30 -10.44
C ALA A 53 -7.78 -0.81 -9.62
N SER A 54 -7.95 -0.64 -8.30
CA SER A 54 -6.86 -0.23 -7.41
C SER A 54 -5.78 -1.31 -7.28
N TRP A 55 -6.13 -2.58 -7.43
CA TRP A 55 -5.17 -3.68 -7.46
C TRP A 55 -4.28 -3.69 -8.72
N SER A 56 -4.79 -3.28 -9.87
CA SER A 56 -4.10 -3.43 -11.16
C SER A 56 -3.22 -2.24 -11.56
N ASP A 57 -3.53 -1.05 -11.04
CA ASP A 57 -2.88 0.22 -11.40
C ASP A 57 -1.45 0.44 -10.87
N PRO A 58 -1.13 0.18 -9.57
CA PRO A 58 0.17 0.52 -9.00
C PRO A 58 1.30 -0.33 -9.61
N GLN A 59 2.56 0.09 -9.49
CA GLN A 59 3.73 -0.73 -9.86
C GLN A 59 4.09 -1.73 -8.76
N LEU A 60 3.97 -1.32 -7.51
CA LEU A 60 4.30 -2.10 -6.32
C LEU A 60 3.14 -2.05 -5.33
N VAL A 61 2.76 -3.22 -4.82
CA VAL A 61 1.76 -3.39 -3.78
C VAL A 61 2.45 -3.99 -2.56
N MET A 62 2.25 -3.40 -1.40
CA MET A 62 2.77 -3.88 -0.12
C MET A 62 1.61 -4.08 0.84
N MET A 63 1.67 -5.11 1.68
CA MET A 63 0.65 -5.32 2.71
C MET A 63 1.23 -5.96 3.97
N ASP A 64 0.56 -5.74 5.10
CA ASP A 64 0.86 -6.50 6.31
C ASP A 64 0.26 -7.92 6.27
N ALA A 65 0.73 -8.79 7.16
CA ALA A 65 0.24 -10.16 7.26
C ALA A 65 -1.26 -10.25 7.60
N GLU A 66 -1.80 -9.29 8.37
CA GLU A 66 -3.22 -9.25 8.75
C GLU A 66 -4.14 -8.97 7.55
N SER A 67 -3.63 -8.19 6.59
CA SER A 67 -4.32 -7.83 5.36
C SER A 67 -4.27 -8.96 4.33
N ALA A 68 -3.22 -9.77 4.30
CA ALA A 68 -3.02 -10.82 3.32
C ALA A 68 -4.20 -11.80 3.24
N ASP A 69 -4.74 -12.23 4.38
CA ASP A 69 -5.89 -13.15 4.42
C ASP A 69 -7.17 -12.52 3.82
N GLN A 70 -7.39 -11.23 4.06
CA GLN A 70 -8.52 -10.49 3.47
C GLN A 70 -8.36 -10.30 1.96
N VAL A 71 -7.16 -9.97 1.52
CA VAL A 71 -6.82 -9.83 0.08
C VAL A 71 -6.95 -11.18 -0.63
N CYS A 72 -6.52 -12.28 -0.01
CA CYS A 72 -6.66 -13.62 -0.56
C CYS A 72 -8.12 -13.98 -0.84
N ARG A 73 -9.04 -13.60 0.06
CA ARG A 73 -10.49 -13.81 -0.13
C ARG A 73 -11.10 -12.97 -1.25
N ALA A 74 -10.51 -11.82 -1.58
CA ALA A 74 -10.98 -10.98 -2.67
C ALA A 74 -10.75 -11.60 -4.07
N ALA A 75 -9.96 -12.68 -4.17
CA ALA A 75 -9.75 -13.47 -5.39
C ALA A 75 -9.30 -12.63 -6.60
N LEU A 76 -8.43 -11.65 -6.36
CA LEU A 76 -7.96 -10.70 -7.37
C LEU A 76 -7.05 -11.39 -8.42
N PRO A 77 -6.94 -10.83 -9.63
CA PRO A 77 -6.01 -11.33 -10.65
C PRO A 77 -4.57 -11.34 -10.15
N ARG A 78 -3.79 -12.38 -10.47
CA ARG A 78 -2.37 -12.41 -10.10
C ARG A 78 -1.58 -11.32 -10.84
N ARG A 79 -0.64 -10.69 -10.13
CA ARG A 79 0.27 -9.67 -10.65
C ARG A 79 1.65 -9.78 -9.99
N THR A 80 2.66 -9.21 -10.63
CA THR A 80 4.01 -9.05 -10.05
C THR A 80 4.09 -7.80 -9.17
N GLY A 81 5.18 -7.66 -8.40
CA GLY A 81 5.39 -6.51 -7.52
C GLY A 81 4.40 -6.52 -6.35
N VAL A 82 4.21 -7.66 -5.72
CA VAL A 82 3.38 -7.78 -4.50
C VAL A 82 4.27 -8.30 -3.38
N LEU A 83 4.34 -7.55 -2.28
CA LEU A 83 5.13 -7.88 -1.10
C LEU A 83 4.22 -8.01 0.12
N ILE A 84 4.48 -9.02 0.95
CA ILE A 84 3.93 -9.10 2.31
C ILE A 84 5.05 -8.75 3.27
N VAL A 85 4.74 -7.91 4.26
CA VAL A 85 5.65 -7.59 5.35
C VAL A 85 5.02 -8.04 6.67
N THR A 86 5.83 -8.62 7.54
CA THR A 86 5.38 -9.18 8.82
C THR A 86 6.37 -8.86 9.92
N ALA A 87 5.88 -8.64 11.14
CA ALA A 87 6.72 -8.47 12.33
C ALA A 87 7.15 -9.80 12.97
N ALA A 88 6.52 -10.90 12.54
CA ALA A 88 6.78 -12.23 13.06
C ALA A 88 7.07 -13.21 11.93
N ARG A 89 7.77 -14.31 12.27
CA ARG A 89 8.08 -15.38 11.32
C ARG A 89 6.82 -15.89 10.61
N PRO A 90 6.82 -15.93 9.26
CA PRO A 90 5.66 -16.35 8.49
C PRO A 90 5.32 -17.83 8.76
N GLY A 91 4.09 -18.07 9.21
CA GLY A 91 3.52 -19.41 9.37
C GLY A 91 2.93 -19.97 8.06
N ALA A 92 2.50 -21.23 8.08
CA ALA A 92 1.97 -21.92 6.91
C ALA A 92 0.75 -21.21 6.27
N GLU A 93 -0.13 -20.65 7.09
CA GLU A 93 -1.31 -19.92 6.62
C GLU A 93 -0.94 -18.68 5.79
N LEU A 94 0.04 -17.90 6.28
CA LEU A 94 0.52 -16.72 5.55
C LEU A 94 1.19 -17.10 4.23
N TRP A 95 1.96 -18.19 4.23
CA TRP A 95 2.54 -18.74 3.00
C TRP A 95 1.48 -19.20 2.00
N SER A 96 0.43 -19.87 2.47
CA SER A 96 -0.69 -20.30 1.63
C SER A 96 -1.42 -19.11 0.99
N ALA A 97 -1.70 -18.06 1.78
CA ALA A 97 -2.27 -16.82 1.29
C ALA A 97 -1.35 -16.13 0.28
N ALA A 98 -0.05 -16.05 0.58
CA ALA A 98 0.95 -15.45 -0.29
C ALA A 98 0.99 -16.12 -1.68
N VAL A 99 1.01 -17.46 -1.73
CA VAL A 99 0.96 -18.22 -2.98
C VAL A 99 -0.34 -17.98 -3.74
N SER A 100 -1.47 -17.94 -3.02
CA SER A 100 -2.79 -17.71 -3.62
C SER A 100 -2.88 -16.34 -4.29
N ILE A 101 -2.35 -15.30 -3.63
CA ILE A 101 -2.29 -13.93 -4.14
C ILE A 101 -1.26 -13.77 -5.28
N GLY A 102 -0.20 -14.60 -5.26
CA GLY A 102 0.95 -14.44 -6.17
C GLY A 102 1.98 -13.44 -5.65
N VAL A 103 2.17 -13.42 -4.33
CA VAL A 103 3.18 -12.59 -3.66
C VAL A 103 4.57 -12.98 -4.14
N GLU A 104 5.36 -11.96 -4.48
CA GLU A 104 6.74 -12.11 -4.93
C GLU A 104 7.67 -12.42 -3.76
N GLU A 105 7.45 -11.76 -2.62
CA GLU A 105 8.32 -11.88 -1.47
C GLU A 105 7.58 -11.63 -0.15
N VAL A 106 7.94 -12.39 0.89
CA VAL A 106 7.47 -12.19 2.27
C VAL A 106 8.66 -11.78 3.11
N LEU A 107 8.63 -10.56 3.65
CA LEU A 107 9.71 -9.95 4.41
C LEU A 107 9.37 -9.90 5.91
N GLU A 108 10.25 -10.45 6.74
CA GLU A 108 10.15 -10.38 8.20
C GLU A 108 10.95 -9.18 8.73
N LEU A 109 10.29 -8.21 9.38
CA LEU A 109 10.97 -7.08 10.00
C LEU A 109 11.47 -7.43 11.41
N PRO A 110 12.65 -6.90 11.82
CA PRO A 110 13.48 -5.92 11.09
C PRO A 110 14.45 -6.53 10.05
N ALA A 111 14.58 -7.86 9.97
CA ALA A 111 15.60 -8.53 9.17
C ALA A 111 15.50 -8.23 7.66
N GLY A 112 14.29 -8.11 7.12
CA GLY A 112 13.99 -7.84 5.72
C GLY A 112 13.92 -6.36 5.36
N GLN A 113 14.23 -5.44 6.28
CA GLN A 113 14.09 -4.01 6.04
C GLN A 113 14.96 -3.50 4.88
N ALA A 114 16.18 -4.00 4.75
CA ALA A 114 17.07 -3.64 3.65
C ALA A 114 16.46 -4.04 2.28
N GLY A 115 15.97 -5.27 2.16
CA GLY A 115 15.30 -5.73 0.94
C GLY A 115 14.05 -4.90 0.62
N LEU A 116 13.27 -4.51 1.62
CA LEU A 116 12.12 -3.61 1.44
C LEU A 116 12.53 -2.26 0.86
N VAL A 117 13.59 -1.65 1.38
CA VAL A 117 14.14 -0.37 0.89
C VAL A 117 14.66 -0.50 -0.54
N ASP A 118 15.30 -1.60 -0.89
CA ASP A 118 15.77 -1.86 -2.25
C ASP A 118 14.59 -1.91 -3.24
N ARG A 119 13.53 -2.67 -2.92
CA ARG A 119 12.31 -2.73 -3.77
C ARG A 119 11.62 -1.38 -3.93
N LEU A 120 11.59 -0.60 -2.85
CA LEU A 120 11.05 0.75 -2.85
C LEU A 120 11.88 1.69 -3.74
N THR A 121 13.20 1.55 -3.71
CA THR A 121 14.13 2.31 -4.56
C THR A 121 13.99 1.90 -6.03
N ASP A 122 13.85 0.61 -6.32
CA ASP A 122 13.60 0.09 -7.67
C ASP A 122 12.29 0.65 -8.24
N ALA A 123 11.22 0.65 -7.43
CA ALA A 123 9.93 1.23 -7.82
C ALA A 123 10.04 2.74 -8.08
N ALA A 124 10.84 3.47 -7.30
CA ALA A 124 11.10 4.90 -7.51
C ALA A 124 11.90 5.16 -8.80
N GLY A 125 12.95 4.38 -9.05
CA GLY A 125 13.81 4.51 -10.23
C GLY A 125 13.12 4.16 -11.55
N GLY A 126 12.02 3.41 -11.51
CA GLY A 126 11.19 3.09 -12.67
C GLY A 126 10.22 4.19 -13.11
N SER A 127 10.10 5.28 -12.35
CA SER A 127 9.16 6.39 -12.61
C SER A 127 9.89 7.62 -13.19
N GLY A 128 9.36 8.20 -14.29
CA GLY A 128 9.80 9.50 -14.82
C GLY A 128 9.51 10.66 -13.85
N PRO A 129 9.87 11.93 -14.17
CA PRO A 129 10.06 12.98 -13.18
C PRO A 129 8.85 13.26 -12.25
N LEU A 130 9.01 12.83 -11.00
CA LEU A 130 8.55 13.34 -9.70
C LEU A 130 7.36 14.32 -9.66
N GLY A 131 6.20 13.81 -9.22
CA GLY A 131 5.15 14.58 -8.56
C GLY A 131 4.84 13.95 -7.19
N ILE A 132 5.10 14.67 -6.10
CA ILE A 132 4.80 14.19 -4.75
C ILE A 132 3.30 14.41 -4.50
N LEU A 133 2.54 13.31 -4.37
CA LEU A 133 1.14 13.32 -3.93
C LEU A 133 1.01 12.40 -2.71
N ILE A 134 0.66 13.00 -1.57
CA ILE A 134 0.26 12.27 -0.36
C ILE A 134 -1.25 12.41 -0.25
N ALA A 135 -2.00 11.34 -0.57
CA ALA A 135 -3.42 11.28 -0.33
C ALA A 135 -3.66 10.62 1.03
N VAL A 136 -4.13 11.41 2.01
CA VAL A 136 -4.63 10.89 3.29
C VAL A 136 -6.14 10.73 3.18
N ILE A 137 -6.62 9.48 3.14
CA ILE A 137 -8.05 9.20 3.32
C ILE A 137 -8.34 9.27 4.83
N GLY A 138 -9.17 10.25 5.23
CA GLY A 138 -9.50 10.50 6.62
C GLY A 138 -10.30 9.37 7.25
N GLY A 139 -9.76 8.78 8.32
CA GLY A 139 -10.53 7.96 9.25
C GLY A 139 -11.51 8.86 10.02
N CYS A 140 -12.79 8.57 9.89
CA CYS A 140 -13.86 9.29 10.56
C CYS A 140 -13.85 8.96 12.07
N GLY A 141 -13.57 9.94 12.93
CA GLY A 141 -13.67 9.76 14.39
C GLY A 141 -13.07 10.89 15.25
N GLY A 142 -13.83 11.97 15.43
CA GLY A 142 -13.84 12.82 16.65
C GLY A 142 -12.56 13.55 17.11
N ALA A 143 -12.55 14.86 16.90
CA ALA A 143 -11.70 15.90 17.53
C ALA A 143 -10.21 15.94 17.16
N GLY A 144 -9.84 16.94 16.35
CA GLY A 144 -8.45 17.42 16.23
C GLY A 144 -7.78 17.24 14.87
N ALA A 145 -8.45 17.58 13.75
CA ALA A 145 -7.75 17.83 12.48
C ALA A 145 -6.97 19.17 12.61
N SER A 146 -5.84 19.14 13.29
CA SER A 146 -4.92 20.26 13.41
C SER A 146 -4.09 20.40 12.13
N THR A 147 -4.38 21.48 11.41
CA THR A 147 -3.53 22.27 10.50
C THR A 147 -2.13 21.72 10.17
N LEU A 148 -1.91 21.30 8.92
CA LEU A 148 -0.56 21.31 8.32
C LEU A 148 -0.39 22.64 7.56
N ALA A 149 0.36 23.55 8.16
CA ALA A 149 0.86 24.76 7.50
C ALA A 149 2.15 24.40 6.74
N ALA A 150 2.24 24.75 5.46
CA ALA A 150 3.50 24.76 4.73
C ALA A 150 4.19 26.11 4.95
N ALA A 151 5.48 26.08 5.28
CA ALA A 151 6.37 27.24 5.31
C ALA A 151 6.91 27.54 3.91
#